data_AF-A0A357TD77-F1
#
_entry.id   AF-A0A357TD77-F1
#
_cell.length_a   1.000
_cell.length_b   1.000
_cell.length_c   1.000
_cell.angle_alpha   90.00
_cell.angle_beta   90.00
_cell.angle_gamma   90.00
#
_symmetry.space_group_name_H-M   'P 1'
#
loop_
_entity.id
_entity.type
_entity.pdbx_description
1 polymer ?
#
loop_
_entity_poly.entity_id
_entity_poly.type
_entity_poly.pdbx_seq_one_letter_code
_entity_poly.pdbx_strand_id
1 'polypeptide(L)'
;MQQGSLSLQAMSIDCLNTIKHFALVNAFSVLESSNAKIRQTLMRTAQEHMSMAEDWFQLMNRRGWYQVPEARPEVRSQLNSFVSSVQSNITKKSAEGGQTVYQTYGQQSYVSPSAQQSTGTQGKEYGTGGQKYLS
;
A
#
# COMPACT_ATOMS: atom_id res chain seq x y z
N MET A 1 30.92 19.25 -32.80
CA MET A 1 30.23 18.05 -32.28
C MET A 1 29.22 18.53 -31.24
N GLN A 2 27.94 18.66 -31.60
CA GLN A 2 26.92 18.99 -30.60
C GLN A 2 26.67 17.74 -29.76
N GLN A 3 26.99 17.81 -28.47
CA GLN A 3 26.66 16.77 -27.50
C GLN A 3 25.13 16.71 -27.40
N GLY A 4 24.54 15.59 -27.86
CA GLY A 4 23.10 15.36 -27.76
C GLY A 4 22.71 15.11 -26.31
N SER A 5 22.08 16.09 -25.66
CA SER A 5 21.50 15.89 -24.34
C SER A 5 20.28 14.98 -24.44
N LEU A 6 20.21 13.96 -23.58
CA LEU A 6 19.02 13.12 -23.45
C LEU A 6 17.84 13.96 -22.98
N SER A 7 16.70 13.81 -23.66
CA SER A 7 15.48 14.51 -23.24
C SER A 7 15.01 13.98 -21.89
N LEU A 8 14.42 14.87 -21.08
CA LEU A 8 13.84 14.48 -19.79
C LEU A 8 12.76 13.40 -19.93
N GLN A 9 12.02 13.42 -21.04
CA GLN A 9 11.07 12.38 -21.39
C GLN A 9 11.76 11.02 -21.59
N ALA A 10 12.83 10.97 -22.37
CA ALA A 10 13.58 9.74 -22.61
C ALA A 10 14.15 9.16 -21.31
N MET A 11 14.76 10.02 -20.47
CA MET A 11 15.25 9.61 -19.15
C MET A 11 14.12 9.09 -18.25
N SER A 12 12.94 9.71 -18.30
CA SER A 12 11.79 9.29 -17.50
C SER A 12 11.24 7.94 -17.95
N ILE A 13 11.18 7.68 -19.26
CA ILE A 13 10.77 6.38 -19.83
C ILE A 13 11.75 5.28 -19.40
N ASP A 14 13.04 5.54 -19.51
CA ASP A 14 14.08 4.60 -19.11
C ASP A 14 14.00 4.25 -17.61
N CYS A 15 13.82 5.27 -16.78
CA CYS A 15 13.59 5.10 -15.34
C CYS A 15 12.36 4.24 -15.07
N LEU A 16 11.22 4.52 -15.71
CA LEU A 16 9.99 3.75 -15.55
C LEU A 16 10.20 2.27 -15.92
N ASN A 17 10.87 2.00 -17.03
CA ASN A 17 11.14 0.65 -17.50
C ASN A 17 12.08 -0.11 -16.55
N THR A 18 13.09 0.58 -16.03
CA THR A 18 14.02 0.02 -15.04
C THR A 18 13.29 -0.37 -13.75
N ILE A 19 12.42 0.50 -13.23
CA ILE A 19 11.64 0.21 -12.02
C ILE A 19 10.71 -0.99 -12.26
N LYS A 20 10.01 -1.05 -13.40
CA LYS A 20 9.16 -2.19 -13.79
C LYS A 20 9.96 -3.49 -13.84
N HIS A 21 11.16 -3.45 -14.43
CA HIS A 21 12.05 -4.61 -14.49
C HIS A 21 12.40 -5.12 -13.09
N PHE A 22 12.84 -4.24 -12.18
CA PHE A 22 13.18 -4.65 -10.81
C PHE A 22 11.98 -5.17 -10.02
N ALA A 23 10.77 -4.60 -10.22
CA ALA A 23 9.56 -5.12 -9.61
C ALA A 23 9.30 -6.58 -10.03
N LEU A 24 9.41 -6.89 -11.33
CA LEU A 24 9.20 -8.24 -11.86
C LEU A 24 10.28 -9.22 -11.41
N VAL A 25 11.56 -8.83 -11.47
CA VAL A 25 12.67 -9.69 -11.02
C VAL A 25 12.52 -10.06 -9.54
N ASN A 26 12.17 -9.10 -8.69
CA ASN A 26 11.94 -9.38 -7.27
C ASN A 26 10.72 -10.29 -7.08
N ALA A 27 9.63 -10.06 -7.81
CA ALA A 27 8.43 -10.92 -7.73
C ALA A 27 8.72 -12.37 -8.16
N PHE A 28 9.52 -12.59 -9.20
CA PHE A 28 9.96 -13.94 -9.57
C PHE A 28 10.88 -14.56 -8.52
N SER A 29 11.83 -13.78 -8.00
CA SER A 29 12.78 -14.24 -6.98
C SER A 29 12.09 -14.66 -5.68
N VAL A 30 10.93 -14.07 -5.34
CA VAL A 30 10.08 -14.50 -4.21
C VAL A 30 9.64 -15.97 -4.36
N LEU A 31 9.30 -16.40 -5.58
CA LEU A 31 8.78 -17.74 -5.86
C LEU A 31 9.88 -18.81 -5.79
N GLU A 32 11.12 -18.44 -6.06
CA GLU A 32 12.26 -19.35 -6.07
C GLU A 32 13.07 -19.34 -4.76
N SER A 33 12.81 -18.37 -3.87
CA SER A 33 13.57 -18.22 -2.62
C SER A 33 13.16 -19.26 -1.56
N SER A 34 14.10 -20.12 -1.18
CA SER A 34 13.93 -21.08 -0.08
C SER A 34 13.97 -20.43 1.31
N ASN A 35 14.67 -19.30 1.46
CA ASN A 35 14.82 -18.60 2.75
C ASN A 35 13.63 -17.65 3.00
N ALA A 36 12.89 -17.88 4.09
CA ALA A 36 11.69 -17.10 4.42
C ALA A 36 11.96 -15.60 4.61
N LYS A 37 13.07 -15.23 5.24
CA LYS A 37 13.43 -13.82 5.45
C LYS A 37 13.77 -13.13 4.14
N ILE A 38 14.56 -13.77 3.28
CA ILE A 38 14.89 -13.24 1.95
C ILE A 38 13.62 -13.08 1.12
N ARG A 39 12.76 -14.10 1.11
CA ARG A 39 11.47 -14.07 0.41
C ARG A 39 10.59 -12.89 0.86
N GLN A 40 10.47 -12.66 2.17
CA GLN A 40 9.71 -11.52 2.71
C GLN A 40 10.32 -10.17 2.31
N THR A 41 11.65 -10.05 2.34
CA THR A 41 12.34 -8.83 1.90
C THR A 41 12.10 -8.56 0.42
N LEU A 42 12.31 -9.56 -0.45
CA LEU A 42 12.07 -9.43 -1.89
C LEU A 42 10.64 -9.04 -2.21
N MET A 43 9.67 -9.62 -1.50
CA MET A 43 8.25 -9.28 -1.67
C MET A 43 7.98 -7.81 -1.32
N ARG A 44 8.54 -7.32 -0.21
CA ARG A 44 8.42 -5.90 0.16
C ARG A 44 9.06 -4.99 -0.88
N THR A 45 10.28 -5.30 -1.31
CA THR A 45 10.98 -4.50 -2.32
C THR A 45 10.25 -4.52 -3.67
N ALA A 46 9.62 -5.64 -4.04
CA ALA A 46 8.76 -5.70 -5.23
C ALA A 46 7.57 -4.73 -5.10
N GLN A 47 6.90 -4.69 -3.94
CA GLN A 47 5.79 -3.77 -3.68
C GLN A 47 6.24 -2.30 -3.72
N GLU A 48 7.40 -1.97 -3.14
CA GLU A 48 7.98 -0.63 -3.19
C GLU A 48 8.28 -0.19 -4.64
N HIS A 49 8.88 -1.06 -5.46
CA HIS A 49 9.08 -0.77 -6.88
C HIS A 49 7.76 -0.59 -7.65
N MET A 50 6.73 -1.39 -7.35
CA MET A 50 5.41 -1.21 -7.98
C MET A 50 4.79 0.14 -7.61
N SER A 51 4.88 0.56 -6.35
CA SER A 51 4.40 1.88 -5.90
C SER A 51 5.15 3.01 -6.61
N MET A 52 6.48 2.92 -6.69
CA MET A 52 7.28 3.93 -7.40
C MET A 52 6.95 3.98 -8.89
N ALA A 53 6.73 2.82 -9.53
CA ALA A 53 6.32 2.76 -10.93
C ALA A 53 4.96 3.44 -11.16
N GLU A 54 4.03 3.30 -10.21
CA GLU A 54 2.73 3.97 -10.26
C GLU A 54 2.88 5.49 -10.16
N ASP A 55 3.63 5.99 -9.16
CA ASP A 55 3.88 7.43 -9.00
C ASP A 55 4.51 8.03 -10.26
N TRP A 56 5.47 7.31 -10.84
CA TRP A 56 6.17 7.74 -12.04
C TRP A 56 5.28 7.70 -13.29
N PHE A 57 4.44 6.66 -13.41
CA PHE A 57 3.42 6.58 -14.45
C PHE A 57 2.45 7.77 -14.36
N GLN A 58 1.94 8.09 -13.16
CA GLN A 58 1.03 9.22 -12.97
C GLN A 58 1.68 10.56 -13.31
N LEU A 59 2.95 10.76 -12.95
CA LEU A 59 3.72 11.95 -13.33
C LEU A 59 3.84 12.06 -14.86
N MET A 60 4.25 10.99 -15.53
CA MET A 60 4.46 10.99 -16.97
C MET A 60 3.15 11.12 -17.75
N ASN A 61 2.06 10.53 -17.25
CA ASN A 61 0.73 10.65 -17.83
C ASN A 61 0.25 12.11 -17.76
N ARG A 62 0.33 12.77 -16.58
CA ARG A 62 -0.02 14.19 -16.41
C ARG A 62 0.77 15.12 -17.33
N ARG A 63 2.00 14.75 -17.68
CA ARG A 63 2.85 15.52 -18.62
C ARG A 63 2.60 15.20 -20.10
N GLY A 64 1.70 14.26 -20.41
CA GLY A 64 1.47 13.81 -21.79
C GLY A 64 2.58 12.94 -22.36
N TRP A 65 3.55 12.52 -21.54
CA TRP A 65 4.75 11.80 -22.00
C TRP A 65 4.55 10.30 -22.15
N TYR A 66 3.56 9.75 -21.44
CA TYR A 66 3.28 8.32 -21.44
C TYR A 66 1.78 8.10 -21.29
N GLN A 67 1.12 7.91 -22.43
CA GLN A 67 -0.30 7.67 -22.51
C GLN A 67 -0.56 6.18 -22.68
N VAL A 68 -1.33 5.62 -21.75
CA VAL A 68 -1.78 4.23 -21.82
C VAL A 68 -3.29 4.28 -21.94
N PRO A 69 -3.87 3.72 -23.01
CA PRO A 69 -5.33 3.63 -23.14
C PRO A 69 -5.91 2.88 -21.94
N GLU A 70 -7.07 3.33 -21.49
CA GLU A 70 -7.81 2.61 -20.46
C GLU A 70 -8.13 1.18 -20.96
N ALA A 71 -8.06 0.22 -20.05
CA ALA A 71 -8.46 -1.15 -20.37
C ALA A 71 -9.93 -1.20 -20.80
N ARG A 72 -10.22 -2.06 -21.79
CA ARG A 72 -11.59 -2.24 -22.30
C ARG A 72 -12.54 -2.65 -21.17
N PRO A 73 -13.81 -2.19 -21.18
CA PRO A 73 -14.77 -2.48 -20.10
C PRO A 73 -14.94 -3.97 -19.81
N GLU A 74 -14.90 -4.81 -20.84
CA GLU A 74 -15.06 -6.26 -20.72
C GLU A 74 -13.91 -6.87 -19.90
N VAL A 75 -12.67 -6.45 -20.16
CA VAL A 75 -11.48 -6.92 -19.45
C VAL A 75 -11.52 -6.48 -17.98
N ARG A 76 -11.93 -5.23 -17.73
CA ARG A 76 -12.10 -4.70 -16.37
C ARG A 76 -13.13 -5.52 -15.58
N SER A 77 -14.29 -5.80 -16.19
CA SER A 77 -15.36 -6.59 -15.55
C SER A 77 -14.91 -8.03 -15.25
N GLN A 78 -14.23 -8.67 -16.21
CA GLN A 78 -13.69 -10.02 -16.04
C GLN A 78 -12.66 -10.08 -14.90
N LEU A 79 -11.73 -9.12 -14.86
CA LEU A 79 -10.71 -9.06 -13.83
C LEU A 79 -11.32 -8.82 -12.44
N ASN A 80 -12.27 -7.89 -12.33
CA ASN A 80 -12.97 -7.62 -11.07
C ASN A 80 -13.71 -8.86 -10.56
N SER A 81 -14.42 -9.56 -11.45
CA SER A 81 -15.14 -10.80 -11.12
C SER A 81 -14.18 -11.88 -10.61
N PHE A 82 -13.03 -12.03 -11.27
CA PHE A 82 -11.97 -12.95 -10.85
C PHE A 82 -11.45 -12.59 -9.45
N VAL A 83 -11.06 -11.34 -9.21
CA VAL A 83 -10.55 -10.87 -7.91
C VAL A 83 -11.58 -11.13 -6.79
N SER A 84 -12.84 -10.79 -7.01
CA SER A 84 -13.91 -11.05 -6.04
C SER A 84 -14.07 -12.54 -5.75
N SER A 85 -13.97 -13.40 -6.76
CA SER A 85 -14.06 -14.85 -6.58
C SER A 85 -12.91 -15.39 -5.72
N VAL A 86 -11.67 -14.98 -6.00
CA VAL A 86 -10.48 -15.37 -5.23
C VAL A 86 -10.59 -14.93 -3.78
N GLN A 87 -10.97 -13.67 -3.54
CA GLN A 87 -11.17 -13.13 -2.19
C GLN A 87 -12.22 -13.93 -1.41
N SER A 88 -13.39 -14.21 -2.03
CA SER A 88 -14.46 -14.97 -1.37
C SER A 88 -14.04 -16.39 -0.99
N ASN A 89 -13.23 -17.05 -1.84
CA ASN A 89 -12.73 -18.40 -1.60
C ASN A 89 -11.69 -18.46 -0.47
N ILE A 90 -10.86 -17.43 -0.34
CA ILE A 90 -9.90 -17.31 0.77
C ILE A 90 -10.66 -17.12 2.09
N THR A 91 -11.62 -16.19 2.15
CA THR A 91 -12.38 -15.91 3.37
C THR A 91 -13.18 -17.12 3.87
N LYS A 92 -13.84 -17.86 2.96
CA LYS A 92 -14.61 -19.07 3.33
C LYS A 92 -13.73 -20.16 3.92
N LYS A 93 -12.55 -20.41 3.36
CA LYS A 93 -11.61 -21.43 3.86
C LYS A 93 -11.03 -21.10 5.24
N SER A 94 -10.95 -19.82 5.61
CA SER A 94 -10.53 -19.39 6.95
C SER A 94 -11.59 -19.58 8.04
N ALA A 95 -12.85 -19.83 7.68
CA ALA A 95 -13.96 -19.95 8.63
C ALA A 95 -14.29 -21.40 9.03
N GLU A 96 -13.88 -22.40 8.24
CA GLU A 96 -14.30 -23.81 8.41
C GLU A 96 -13.21 -24.74 9.01
N GLY A 97 -12.03 -24.23 9.35
CA GLY A 97 -10.95 -25.03 9.95
C GLY A 97 -9.95 -24.17 10.72
N GLY A 98 -9.58 -24.62 11.92
CA GLY A 98 -8.81 -23.87 12.91
C GLY A 98 -7.58 -23.13 12.38
N GLN A 99 -7.39 -21.91 12.90
CA GLN A 99 -6.19 -21.07 12.85
C GLN A 99 -5.23 -21.33 11.68
N THR A 100 -5.53 -20.73 10.54
CA THR A 100 -4.48 -20.27 9.62
C THR A 100 -4.66 -18.77 9.39
N VAL A 101 -3.91 -17.99 10.19
CA VAL A 101 -3.70 -16.56 9.96
C VAL A 101 -2.89 -16.41 8.68
N TYR A 102 -3.56 -16.42 7.53
CA TYR A 102 -2.98 -15.79 6.35
C TYR A 102 -3.16 -14.29 6.56
N GLN A 103 -2.08 -13.62 6.96
CA GLN A 103 -2.04 -12.16 6.89
C GLN A 103 -2.36 -11.77 5.44
N THR A 104 -3.52 -11.17 5.23
CA THR A 104 -3.86 -10.46 4.00
C THR A 104 -2.80 -9.40 3.78
N TYR A 105 -1.88 -9.65 2.85
CA TYR A 105 -0.79 -8.75 2.50
C TYR A 105 -1.37 -7.50 1.82
N GLY A 106 -1.44 -6.39 2.57
CA GLY A 106 -1.78 -5.08 2.01
C GLY A 106 -2.66 -4.16 2.88
N GLN A 107 -3.25 -4.61 3.99
CA GLN A 107 -3.97 -3.69 4.89
C GLN A 107 -3.02 -3.04 5.90
N GLN A 108 -2.40 -1.92 5.52
CA GLN A 108 -2.08 -0.88 6.49
C GLN A 108 -3.36 -0.09 6.77
N SER A 109 -4.04 -0.40 7.89
CA SER A 109 -4.99 0.54 8.48
C SER A 109 -4.18 1.76 8.93
N TYR A 110 -4.31 2.87 8.20
CA TYR A 110 -3.87 4.18 8.67
C TYR A 110 -4.75 4.56 9.85
N VAL A 111 -4.25 4.37 11.08
CA VAL A 111 -4.88 4.96 12.27
C VAL A 111 -4.51 6.44 12.23
N SER A 112 -5.42 7.29 11.78
CA SER A 112 -5.29 8.74 11.98
C SER A 112 -5.17 9.02 13.48
N PRO A 113 -4.18 9.80 13.95
CA PRO A 113 -4.23 10.33 15.29
C PRO A 113 -5.42 11.29 15.37
N SER A 114 -6.44 10.84 16.08
CA SER A 114 -7.65 11.60 16.39
C SER A 114 -7.29 12.93 17.05
N ALA A 115 -7.97 13.97 16.57
CA ALA A 115 -8.13 15.26 17.22
C ALA A 115 -8.38 15.10 18.73
N GLN A 116 -7.48 15.65 19.56
CA GLN A 116 -7.84 16.07 20.91
C GLN A 116 -8.48 17.46 20.82
N GLN A 117 -9.76 17.48 20.41
CA GLN A 117 -10.62 18.61 20.70
C GLN A 117 -10.97 18.58 22.18
N SER A 118 -10.41 19.53 22.91
CA SER A 118 -10.84 19.90 24.26
C SER A 118 -12.31 20.33 24.21
N THR A 119 -13.19 19.53 24.79
CA THR A 119 -14.54 19.96 25.18
C THR A 119 -14.59 20.06 26.68
N GLY A 120 -14.45 21.27 27.20
CA GLY A 120 -14.87 21.59 28.56
C GLY A 120 -16.38 21.50 28.66
N THR A 121 -16.89 20.88 29.73
CA THR A 121 -18.20 21.22 30.26
C THR A 121 -18.24 20.94 31.77
N GLN A 122 -18.74 21.95 32.49
CA GLN A 122 -18.89 22.10 33.93
C GLN A 122 -19.88 21.11 34.58
N GLY A 123 -19.71 20.93 35.91
CA GLY A 123 -20.73 20.49 36.86
C GLY A 123 -20.24 19.29 37.68
N LYS A 124 -20.30 19.23 39.02
CA LYS A 124 -21.04 20.00 40.01
C LYS A 124 -20.31 19.94 41.37
N GLU A 125 -20.46 21.02 42.13
CA GLU A 125 -20.18 21.13 43.56
C GLU A 125 -20.80 20.00 44.40
N TYR A 126 -19.97 19.42 45.28
CA TYR A 126 -20.31 19.01 46.63
C TYR A 126 -19.07 19.37 47.45
N GLY A 127 -19.13 20.22 48.47
CA GLY A 127 -19.92 20.01 49.67
C GLY A 127 -18.94 19.82 50.83
N THR A 128 -18.52 20.96 51.37
CA THR A 128 -17.87 21.26 52.65
C THR A 128 -17.89 20.15 53.72
N GLY A 129 -16.73 19.82 54.29
CA GLY A 129 -16.66 19.24 55.63
C GLY A 129 -15.47 18.32 55.87
N GLY A 130 -14.52 18.74 56.73
CA GLY A 130 -13.58 17.82 57.36
C GLY A 130 -12.20 18.37 57.65
N GLN A 131 -12.09 19.24 58.66
CA GLN A 131 -10.83 19.49 59.37
C GLN A 131 -10.24 18.17 59.90
N LYS A 132 -8.92 17.98 59.81
CA LYS A 132 -8.08 17.59 60.97
C LYS A 132 -6.58 17.74 60.68
N TYR A 133 -6.04 18.68 61.45
CA TYR A 133 -4.68 18.92 61.95
C TYR A 133 -3.66 17.77 61.97
N LEU A 134 -2.39 18.22 61.76
CA LEU A 134 -1.11 17.80 62.39
C LEU A 134 -0.70 16.34 62.13
N SER A 135 0.53 16.05 61.67
CA SER A 135 1.83 16.58 62.10
C SER A 135 2.90 16.33 61.03
#